data_AF-Q1GQ42-F1
#
_entry.id   AF-Q1GQ42-F1
#
_cell.length_a   1.000
_cell.length_b   1.000
_cell.length_c   1.000
_cell.angle_alpha   90.00
_cell.angle_beta   90.00
_cell.angle_gamma   90.00
#
_symmetry.space_group_name_H-M   'P 1'
#
loop_
_entity.id
_entity.type
_entity.pdbx_description
1 polymer ?
#
loop_
_entity_poly.entity_id
_entity_poly.type
_entity_poly.pdbx_seq_one_letter_code
_entity_poly.pdbx_strand_id
1 'polypeptide(L)'
;MDIENDDALVGIGKSHRVIIWDGQQEREKELHWGLPSHNPDIFQIPLLKSETAIIDRPCLLLANEFGLVKRGRTVYSASLIGEPFLCIAATWRPGNRDWPDSFAALTVPAYADLAHHKDRHVGVVHPDDLFDWLMGKRPPLDLLRPFPKDSFRITPPIQQNFDDLLGAA
;
A
#
# COMPACT_ATOMS: atom_id res chain seq x y z
N MET A 1 -7.14 19.87 -9.18
CA MET A 1 -6.32 18.64 -9.18
C MET A 1 -7.13 17.65 -8.37
N ASP A 2 -7.89 16.79 -9.05
CA ASP A 2 -8.79 15.87 -8.37
C ASP A 2 -7.94 14.89 -7.56
N ILE A 3 -7.98 15.04 -6.25
CA ILE A 3 -7.46 14.04 -5.33
C ILE A 3 -8.48 12.90 -5.43
N GLU A 4 -8.32 12.04 -6.42
CA GLU A 4 -9.04 10.77 -6.48
C GLU A 4 -8.75 10.07 -5.16
N ASN A 5 -9.74 10.11 -4.26
CA ASN A 5 -9.73 9.34 -3.03
C ASN A 5 -9.78 7.88 -3.46
N ASP A 6 -8.60 7.29 -3.57
CA ASP A 6 -8.40 5.93 -4.04
C ASP A 6 -8.90 5.00 -2.93
N ASP A 7 -10.21 4.73 -2.94
CA ASP A 7 -10.91 3.80 -2.04
C ASP A 7 -10.27 2.38 -2.05
N ALA A 8 -9.38 2.12 -3.02
CA ALA A 8 -8.41 1.02 -3.12
C ALA A 8 -7.81 0.51 -1.80
N LEU A 9 -7.60 1.40 -0.83
CA LEU A 9 -6.95 1.08 0.43
C LEU A 9 -7.93 1.34 1.57
N VAL A 10 -8.69 0.29 1.91
CA VAL A 10 -9.53 0.28 3.11
C VAL A 10 -8.65 0.57 4.31
N GLY A 11 -8.80 1.76 4.92
CA GLY A 11 -8.03 2.14 6.11
C GLY A 11 -7.28 3.47 6.04
N ILE A 12 -7.31 4.20 4.93
CA ILE A 12 -6.78 5.58 4.92
C ILE A 12 -7.41 6.39 6.06
N GLY A 13 -6.57 7.11 6.82
CA GLY A 13 -7.00 7.86 7.99
C GLY A 13 -7.25 7.03 9.25
N LYS A 14 -6.87 5.74 9.26
CA LYS A 14 -6.93 4.87 10.45
C LYS A 14 -5.55 4.37 10.84
N SER A 15 -5.41 3.95 12.09
CA SER A 15 -4.22 3.28 12.59
C SER A 15 -4.05 1.89 11.97
N HIS A 16 -2.82 1.58 11.55
CA HIS A 16 -2.40 0.28 11.06
C HIS A 16 -1.13 -0.16 11.76
N ARG A 17 -0.97 -1.47 11.91
CA ARG A 17 0.27 -2.09 12.36
C ARG A 17 1.22 -2.18 11.18
N VAL A 18 2.40 -1.60 11.34
CA VAL A 18 3.50 -1.70 10.38
C VAL A 18 4.72 -2.30 11.05
N ILE A 19 5.61 -2.87 10.26
CA ILE A 19 6.93 -3.31 10.70
C ILE A 19 7.93 -2.19 10.45
N ILE A 20 8.72 -1.86 11.47
CA ILE A 20 9.83 -0.91 11.41
C ILE A 20 11.12 -1.56 11.88
N TRP A 21 12.25 -0.99 11.49
CA TRP A 21 13.54 -1.25 12.14
C TRP A 21 13.78 -0.20 13.24
N ASP A 22 14.01 -0.63 14.48
CA ASP A 22 14.28 0.28 15.60
C ASP A 22 15.78 0.63 15.75
N GLY A 23 16.64 0.06 14.90
CA GLY A 23 18.10 0.16 14.98
C GLY A 23 18.77 -1.14 15.47
N GLN A 24 18.02 -2.03 16.12
CA GLN A 24 18.52 -3.31 16.63
C GLN A 24 17.72 -4.51 16.12
N GLN A 25 16.41 -4.36 16.01
CA GLN A 25 15.52 -5.44 15.57
C GLN A 25 14.27 -4.90 14.88
N GLU A 26 13.55 -5.82 14.26
CA GLU A 26 12.21 -5.55 13.75
C GLU A 26 11.24 -5.34 14.92
N ARG A 27 10.36 -4.34 14.76
CA ARG A 27 9.30 -4.00 15.70
C ARG A 27 8.00 -3.74 14.96
N GLU A 28 6.91 -4.22 15.55
CA GLU A 28 5.58 -3.78 15.16
C GLU A 28 5.30 -2.42 15.80
N LYS A 29 4.77 -1.49 15.02
CA LYS A 29 4.36 -0.17 15.48
C LYS A 29 3.01 0.19 14.91
N GLU A 30 2.13 0.69 15.76
CA GLU A 30 0.85 1.24 15.34
C GLU A 30 1.04 2.68 14.85
N LEU A 31 0.65 2.94 13.61
CA LEU A 31 0.81 4.23 12.94
C LEU A 31 -0.46 4.65 12.21
N HIS A 32 -0.75 5.95 12.20
CA HIS A 32 -1.83 6.52 11.41
C HIS A 32 -1.49 6.49 9.91
N TRP A 33 -2.39 5.98 9.07
CA TRP A 33 -2.18 6.00 7.62
C TRP A 33 -2.58 7.36 7.03
N GLY A 34 -1.58 8.19 6.80
CA GLY A 34 -1.73 9.54 6.24
C GLY A 34 -0.71 10.49 6.84
N LEU A 35 0.27 10.93 6.05
CA LEU A 35 1.21 11.97 6.49
C LEU A 35 0.52 13.34 6.48
N PRO A 36 0.93 14.27 7.35
CA PRO A 36 0.38 15.62 7.32
C PRO A 36 0.84 16.35 6.06
N SER A 37 -0.05 17.15 5.48
CA SER A 37 0.27 18.01 4.34
C SER A 37 0.58 19.43 4.81
N HIS A 38 1.46 20.12 4.07
CA HIS A 38 1.65 21.57 4.21
C HIS A 38 0.68 22.38 3.35
N ASN A 39 -0.02 21.73 2.43
CA ASN A 39 -1.07 22.36 1.64
C ASN A 39 -2.39 22.31 2.44
N PRO A 40 -3.01 23.46 2.76
CA PRO A 40 -4.26 23.51 3.54
C PRO A 40 -5.44 22.80 2.87
N ASP A 41 -5.41 22.64 1.54
CA ASP A 41 -6.47 21.95 0.79
C ASP A 41 -6.34 20.42 0.83
N ILE A 42 -5.20 19.90 1.31
CA ILE A 42 -4.92 18.47 1.38
C ILE A 42 -4.88 18.08 2.85
N PHE A 43 -5.91 17.38 3.33
CA PHE A 43 -5.97 16.98 4.74
C PHE A 43 -4.83 16.03 5.15
N GLN A 44 -4.57 15.01 4.34
CA GLN A 44 -3.51 14.02 4.58
C GLN A 44 -2.98 13.45 3.28
N ILE A 45 -1.76 12.91 3.32
CA ILE A 45 -1.07 12.29 2.20
C ILE A 45 -0.91 10.80 2.50
N PRO A 46 -1.83 9.94 2.02
CA PRO A 46 -1.77 8.50 2.27
C PRO A 46 -0.80 7.75 1.34
N LEU A 47 -0.49 8.35 0.20
CA LEU A 47 0.28 7.76 -0.88
C LEU A 47 1.36 8.73 -1.37
N LEU A 48 2.55 8.23 -1.60
CA LEU A 48 3.66 8.96 -2.19
C LEU A 48 4.20 8.22 -3.42
N LYS A 49 4.72 8.93 -4.42
CA LYS A 49 5.42 8.32 -5.56
C LYS A 49 6.84 7.95 -5.14
N SER A 50 7.23 6.68 -5.29
CA SER A 50 8.56 6.19 -4.86
C SER A 50 9.72 6.94 -5.51
N GLU A 51 9.53 7.45 -6.73
CA GLU A 51 10.55 8.15 -7.51
C GLU A 51 10.84 9.56 -7.00
N THR A 52 9.93 10.16 -6.24
CA THR A 52 10.05 11.54 -5.73
C THR A 52 9.96 11.64 -4.21
N ALA A 53 9.56 10.57 -3.53
CA ALA A 53 9.43 10.54 -2.09
C ALA A 53 10.80 10.59 -1.41
N ILE A 54 10.86 11.33 -0.30
CA ILE A 54 11.94 11.17 0.67
C ILE A 54 11.58 9.96 1.54
N ILE A 55 12.43 8.93 1.51
CA ILE A 55 12.26 7.66 2.22
C ILE A 55 13.40 7.53 3.21
N ASP A 56 13.28 8.18 4.37
CA ASP A 56 14.29 8.22 5.44
C ASP A 56 14.01 7.19 6.55
N ARG A 57 12.74 6.79 6.69
CA ARG A 57 12.26 5.84 7.70
C ARG A 57 11.37 4.80 7.04
N PRO A 58 11.96 3.84 6.31
CA PRO A 58 11.19 2.78 5.67
C PRO A 58 10.43 1.95 6.70
N CYS A 59 9.22 1.56 6.33
CA CYS A 59 8.41 0.58 7.05
C CYS A 59 7.70 -0.35 6.07
N LEU A 60 7.18 -1.45 6.59
CA LEU A 60 6.39 -2.41 5.82
C LEU A 60 4.98 -2.49 6.37
N LEU A 61 3.99 -2.36 5.50
CA LEU A 61 2.61 -2.68 5.80
C LEU A 61 2.32 -4.11 5.30
N LEU A 62 1.99 -5.01 6.22
CA LEU A 62 1.57 -6.36 5.87
C LEU A 62 0.14 -6.34 5.35
N ALA A 63 -0.09 -6.99 4.22
CA ALA A 63 -1.41 -7.15 3.62
C ALA A 63 -1.55 -8.53 2.98
N ASN A 64 -2.78 -9.02 2.86
CA ASN A 64 -3.06 -10.26 2.10
C ASN A 64 -3.21 -9.96 0.60
N GLU A 65 -3.76 -8.78 0.30
CA GLU A 65 -4.01 -8.28 -1.04
C GLU A 65 -4.01 -6.76 -1.02
N PHE A 66 -3.81 -6.14 -2.18
CA PHE A 66 -4.13 -4.74 -2.43
C PHE A 66 -5.04 -4.67 -3.65
N GLY A 67 -5.71 -3.55 -3.87
CA GLY A 67 -6.67 -3.50 -4.97
C GLY A 67 -7.13 -2.11 -5.30
N LEU A 68 -8.18 -2.04 -6.12
CA LEU A 68 -8.91 -0.82 -6.39
C LEU A 68 -10.35 -1.04 -5.94
N VAL A 69 -10.86 -0.14 -5.12
CA VAL A 69 -12.28 -0.05 -4.78
C VAL A 69 -12.78 1.26 -5.36
N LYS A 70 -13.97 1.26 -5.95
CA LYS A 70 -14.63 2.47 -6.43
C LYS A 70 -16.06 2.48 -5.92
N ARG A 71 -16.45 3.55 -5.21
CA ARG A 71 -17.81 3.72 -4.65
C ARG A 71 -18.24 2.53 -3.81
N GLY A 72 -17.34 2.06 -2.95
CA GLY A 72 -17.58 0.90 -2.07
C GLY A 72 -17.62 -0.47 -2.76
N ARG A 73 -17.30 -0.57 -4.05
CA ARG A 73 -17.22 -1.84 -4.80
C ARG A 73 -15.79 -2.14 -5.20
N THR A 74 -15.30 -3.32 -4.84
CA THR A 74 -13.99 -3.81 -5.29
C THR A 74 -14.00 -3.96 -6.81
N VAL A 75 -13.15 -3.21 -7.49
CA VAL A 75 -12.90 -3.30 -8.93
C VAL A 75 -11.93 -4.44 -9.22
N TYR A 76 -10.90 -4.60 -8.41
CA TYR A 76 -10.03 -5.78 -8.41
C TYR A 76 -9.29 -5.86 -7.07
N SER A 77 -8.83 -7.05 -6.73
CA SER A 77 -7.76 -7.27 -5.75
C SER A 77 -6.62 -8.08 -6.36
N ALA A 78 -5.43 -7.93 -5.81
CA ALA A 78 -4.20 -8.56 -6.26
C ALA A 78 -3.47 -9.13 -5.05
N SER A 79 -3.21 -10.43 -5.09
CA SER A 79 -2.37 -11.13 -4.11
C SER A 79 -1.13 -11.70 -4.78
N LEU A 80 -0.04 -11.80 -4.02
CA LEU A 80 1.23 -12.34 -4.53
C LEU A 80 1.15 -13.87 -4.62
N ILE A 81 1.49 -14.44 -5.77
CA ILE A 81 1.41 -15.89 -5.98
C ILE A 81 2.52 -16.58 -5.19
N GLY A 82 2.16 -17.66 -4.47
CA GLY A 82 3.10 -18.46 -3.70
C GLY A 82 3.37 -17.94 -2.29
N GLU A 83 2.92 -16.71 -1.98
CA GLU A 83 3.11 -16.09 -0.67
C GLU A 83 1.77 -15.93 0.06
N PRO A 84 1.71 -16.18 1.38
CA PRO A 84 0.48 -16.01 2.17
C PRO A 84 0.12 -14.54 2.43
N PHE A 85 1.11 -13.66 2.36
CA PHE A 85 0.97 -12.22 2.53
C PHE A 85 2.00 -11.49 1.66
N LEU A 86 1.77 -10.20 1.44
CA LEU A 86 2.69 -9.29 0.77
C LEU A 86 3.06 -8.15 1.72
N CYS A 87 4.24 -7.56 1.50
CA CYS A 87 4.72 -6.42 2.27
C CYS A 87 4.74 -5.18 1.40
N ILE A 88 3.85 -4.23 1.69
CA ILE A 88 3.75 -2.94 1.01
C ILE A 88 4.83 -2.01 1.55
N ALA A 89 5.61 -1.45 0.64
CA ALA A 89 6.63 -0.44 0.92
C ALA A 89 5.98 0.86 1.40
N ALA A 90 6.44 1.37 2.52
CA ALA A 90 5.96 2.62 3.09
C ALA A 90 7.12 3.40 3.74
N THR A 91 6.87 4.68 4.04
CA THR A 91 7.75 5.49 4.87
C THR A 91 6.94 6.09 6.01
N TRP A 92 7.49 6.06 7.21
CA TRP A 92 6.84 6.61 8.40
C TRP A 92 7.52 7.88 8.91
N ARG A 93 6.79 8.67 9.68
CA ARG A 93 7.31 9.87 10.33
C ARG A 93 6.84 9.91 11.79
N PRO A 94 7.71 10.32 12.73
CA PRO A 94 7.26 10.65 14.06
C PRO A 94 6.27 11.81 13.96
N GLY A 95 5.22 11.73 14.76
CA GLY A 95 4.23 12.76 14.92
C GLY A 95 4.78 13.95 15.71
N ASN A 96 3.90 14.92 15.89
CA ASN A 96 4.12 16.07 16.76
C ASN A 96 2.83 16.31 17.58
N ARG A 97 2.71 17.49 18.19
CA ARG A 97 1.53 17.83 19.01
C ARG A 97 0.21 17.77 18.22
N ASP A 98 0.26 18.06 16.93
CA ASP A 98 -0.93 18.28 16.10
C ASP A 98 -1.21 17.09 15.15
N TRP A 99 -0.27 16.15 15.03
CA TRP A 99 -0.40 14.99 14.15
C TRP A 99 0.26 13.75 14.76
N PRO A 100 -0.40 12.57 14.75
CA PRO A 100 0.17 11.36 15.32
C PRO A 100 1.35 10.83 14.50
N ASP A 101 2.09 9.88 15.08
CA ASP A 101 3.01 9.03 14.32
C ASP A 101 2.25 8.42 13.15
N SER A 102 2.77 8.60 11.94
CA SER A 102 2.03 8.33 10.72
C SER A 102 2.91 7.79 9.61
N PHE A 103 2.30 7.19 8.60
CA PHE A 103 3.00 6.70 7.41
C PHE A 103 2.23 7.01 6.12
N ALA A 104 2.96 6.96 5.01
CA ALA A 104 2.38 6.89 3.67
C ALA A 104 2.93 5.65 2.96
N ALA A 105 2.05 4.93 2.28
CA ALA A 105 2.48 3.86 1.38
C ALA A 105 3.08 4.46 0.12
N LEU A 106 4.05 3.75 -0.45
CA LEU A 106 4.71 4.14 -1.68
C LEU A 106 3.99 3.53 -2.85
N THR A 107 3.90 4.28 -3.93
CA THR A 107 3.37 3.82 -5.20
C THR A 107 4.48 3.69 -6.22
N VAL A 108 4.34 2.74 -7.13
CA VAL A 108 5.21 2.47 -8.28
C VAL A 108 4.39 2.50 -9.57
N PRO A 109 5.02 2.55 -10.76
CA PRO A 109 4.34 2.25 -12.01
C PRO A 109 3.69 0.86 -11.95
N ALA A 110 2.51 0.73 -12.56
CA ALA A 110 1.79 -0.53 -12.57
C ALA A 110 2.62 -1.68 -13.13
N TYR A 111 2.58 -2.82 -12.46
CA TYR A 111 3.19 -4.06 -12.98
C TYR A 111 2.44 -4.51 -14.24
N ALA A 112 3.05 -5.38 -15.04
CA ALA A 112 2.47 -5.85 -16.29
C ALA A 112 1.04 -6.41 -16.11
N ASP A 113 0.80 -7.12 -15.00
CA ASP A 113 -0.50 -7.73 -14.67
C ASP A 113 -1.58 -6.70 -14.30
N LEU A 114 -1.18 -5.49 -13.90
CA LEU A 114 -2.03 -4.47 -13.28
C LEU A 114 -2.20 -3.21 -14.14
N ALA A 115 -1.34 -3.03 -15.14
CA ALA A 115 -1.31 -1.85 -16.01
C ALA A 115 -2.61 -1.61 -16.78
N HIS A 116 -3.43 -2.66 -16.98
CA HIS A 116 -4.75 -2.53 -17.61
C HIS A 116 -5.81 -1.91 -16.69
N HIS A 117 -5.61 -1.94 -15.37
CA HIS A 117 -6.57 -1.44 -14.39
C HIS A 117 -6.24 -0.04 -13.89
N LYS A 118 -4.95 0.23 -13.65
CA LYS A 118 -4.46 1.51 -13.13
C LYS A 118 -3.01 1.74 -13.57
N ASP A 119 -2.61 3.00 -13.71
CA ASP A 119 -1.24 3.39 -14.11
C ASP A 119 -0.22 3.25 -12.97
N ARG A 120 -0.70 3.36 -11.73
CA ARG A 120 0.09 3.23 -10.51
C ARG A 120 -0.66 2.48 -9.42
N HIS A 121 0.10 1.87 -8.54
CA HIS A 121 -0.37 1.05 -7.44
C HIS A 121 0.69 0.99 -6.34
N VAL A 122 0.34 0.40 -5.21
CA VAL A 122 1.28 0.27 -4.08
C VAL A 122 2.51 -0.55 -4.49
N GLY A 123 3.69 -0.11 -4.03
CA GLY A 123 4.93 -0.85 -4.23
C GLY A 123 5.00 -2.02 -3.28
N VAL A 124 5.14 -3.23 -3.82
CA VAL A 124 5.41 -4.44 -3.03
C VAL A 124 6.92 -4.64 -2.95
N VAL A 125 7.45 -4.91 -1.76
CA VAL A 125 8.86 -5.29 -1.57
C VAL A 125 8.99 -6.80 -1.80
N HIS A 126 10.02 -7.24 -2.53
CA HIS A 126 10.27 -8.67 -2.72
C HIS A 126 10.54 -9.36 -1.38
N PRO A 127 10.08 -10.60 -1.14
CA PRO A 127 10.33 -11.33 0.10
C PRO A 127 11.83 -11.40 0.49
N ASP A 128 12.72 -11.54 -0.49
CA ASP A 128 14.18 -11.56 -0.28
C ASP A 128 14.77 -10.19 0.11
N ASP A 129 14.03 -9.10 -0.13
CA ASP A 129 14.50 -7.72 -0.01
C ASP A 129 13.92 -7.01 1.24
N LEU A 130 13.05 -7.67 2.02
CA LEU A 130 12.33 -7.08 3.17
C LEU A 130 13.27 -6.46 4.21
N PHE A 131 14.32 -7.19 4.57
CA PHE A 131 15.27 -6.74 5.58
C PHE A 131 16.08 -5.54 5.09
N ASP A 132 16.56 -5.58 3.84
CA ASP A 132 17.29 -4.47 3.23
C ASP A 132 16.43 -3.21 3.08
N TRP A 133 15.14 -3.38 2.82
CA TRP A 133 14.16 -2.30 2.84
C TRP A 133 14.06 -1.67 4.23
N LEU A 134 13.77 -2.48 5.26
CA LEU A 134 13.57 -1.99 6.64
C LEU A 134 14.80 -1.25 7.19
N MET A 135 16.00 -1.69 6.85
CA MET A 135 17.24 -1.03 7.29
C MET A 135 17.72 0.09 6.37
N GLY A 136 17.08 0.29 5.20
CA GLY A 136 17.53 1.27 4.21
C GLY A 136 18.93 0.98 3.66
N LYS A 137 19.30 -0.30 3.48
CA LYS A 137 20.65 -0.70 3.04
C LYS A 137 20.94 -0.45 1.56
N ARG A 138 19.89 -0.37 0.75
CA ARG A 138 19.96 -0.15 -0.70
C ARG A 138 19.04 1.00 -1.11
N PRO A 139 19.31 1.66 -2.24
CA PRO A 139 18.41 2.66 -2.79
C PRO A 139 16.98 2.11 -2.94
N PRO A 140 15.93 2.86 -2.53
CA PRO A 140 14.56 2.36 -2.57
C PRO A 140 14.09 1.85 -3.94
N LEU A 141 14.52 2.50 -5.03
CA LEU A 141 14.14 2.10 -6.39
C LEU A 141 14.80 0.80 -6.85
N ASP A 142 15.94 0.41 -6.27
CA ASP A 142 16.58 -0.88 -6.55
C ASP A 142 15.81 -2.03 -5.88
N LEU A 143 15.11 -1.74 -4.76
CA LEU A 143 14.29 -2.68 -4.00
C LEU A 143 12.84 -2.75 -4.52
N LEU A 144 12.34 -1.65 -5.10
CA LEU A 144 10.99 -1.54 -5.67
C LEU A 144 10.95 -1.85 -7.17
N ARG A 145 11.70 -2.88 -7.57
CA ARG A 145 11.73 -3.36 -8.95
C ARG A 145 10.38 -3.95 -9.37
N PRO A 146 9.97 -3.79 -10.64
CA PRO A 146 8.75 -4.43 -11.15
C PRO A 146 8.81 -5.94 -10.95
N PHE A 147 7.70 -6.52 -10.52
CA PHE A 147 7.55 -7.97 -10.52
C PHE A 147 7.44 -8.50 -11.96
N PRO A 148 7.95 -9.71 -12.24
CA PRO A 148 7.68 -10.39 -13.50
C PRO A 148 6.17 -10.50 -13.77
N LYS A 149 5.82 -10.64 -15.05
CA LYS A 149 4.45 -10.99 -15.43
C LYS A 149 4.01 -12.29 -14.74
N ASP A 150 2.74 -12.40 -14.43
CA ASP A 150 2.10 -13.55 -13.79
C ASP A 150 2.61 -13.78 -12.35
N SER A 151 3.06 -12.71 -11.67
CA SER A 151 3.44 -12.75 -10.25
C SER A 151 2.23 -12.55 -9.33
N PHE A 152 1.16 -11.92 -9.83
CA PHE A 152 -0.02 -11.61 -9.04
C PHE A 152 -1.23 -12.40 -9.50
N ARG A 153 -1.98 -12.93 -8.52
CA ARG A 153 -3.33 -13.42 -8.75
C ARG A 153 -4.28 -12.25 -8.67
N ILE A 154 -4.90 -11.91 -9.79
CA ILE A 154 -5.90 -10.85 -9.86
C ILE A 154 -7.29 -11.45 -9.66
N THR A 155 -8.00 -11.00 -8.64
CA THR A 155 -9.40 -11.35 -8.41
C THR A 155 -10.27 -10.19 -8.92
N PRO A 156 -11.11 -10.41 -9.94
CA PRO A 156 -12.06 -9.39 -10.43
C PRO A 156 -13.13 -9.07 -9.37
N PRO A 157 -14.00 -8.07 -9.58
CA PRO A 157 -15.09 -7.77 -8.66
C PRO A 157 -15.87 -9.05 -8.38
N ILE A 158 -16.11 -9.37 -7.12
CA ILE A 158 -17.20 -10.30 -6.79
C ILE A 158 -18.47 -9.59 -7.22
N GLN A 159 -19.04 -9.94 -8.38
CA GLN A 159 -20.43 -9.65 -8.66
C GLN A 159 -21.22 -10.42 -7.61
N GLN A 160 -21.58 -9.77 -6.51
CA GLN A 160 -22.64 -10.26 -5.65
C GLN A 160 -23.93 -10.12 -6.43
N ASN A 161 -24.23 -11.11 -7.28
CA ASN A 161 -25.57 -11.32 -7.81
C ASN A 161 -26.43 -11.74 -6.61
N PHE A 162 -26.96 -10.76 -5.88
CA PHE A 162 -27.94 -11.01 -4.81
C PHE A 162 -29.27 -11.53 -5.37
N ASP A 163 -29.49 -11.42 -6.68
CA ASP A 163 -30.69 -11.93 -7.34
C ASP A 163 -30.72 -13.46 -7.49
N ASP A 164 -29.56 -14.15 -7.44
CA ASP A 164 -29.51 -15.62 -7.50
C ASP A 164 -29.72 -16.29 -6.12
N LEU A 165 -29.75 -15.51 -5.02
CA LEU A 165 -29.90 -16.02 -3.64
C LEU A 165 -31.30 -15.79 -3.04
N LEU A 166 -32.20 -15.10 -3.74
CA LEU A 166 -33.59 -14.86 -3.32
C LEU A 166 -34.64 -15.35 -4.32
N GLY A 167 -34.25 -16.21 -5.27
CA GLY A 167 -35.11 -16.67 -6.37
C GLY A 167 -35.15 -18.18 -6.58
N ALA A 168 -35.27 -18.99 -5.52
CA ALA A 168 -35.69 -20.39 -5.66
C ALA A 168 -36.22 -20.97 -4.32
N ALA A 169 -37.42 -20.56 -3.91
CA ALA A 169 -38.43 -21.38 -3.25
C ALA A 169 -39.71 -20.56 -3.01
#